data_AF-A0A968BTC4-F1
#
_entry.id   AF-A0A968BTC4-F1
#
_cell.length_a   1.000
_cell.length_b   1.000
_cell.length_c   1.000
_cell.angle_alpha   90.00
_cell.angle_beta   90.00
_cell.angle_gamma   90.00
#
_symmetry.space_group_name_H-M   'P 1'
#
loop_
_entity.id
_entity.type
_entity.pdbx_description
1 polymer ?
#
loop_
_entity_poly.entity_id
_entity_poly.type
_entity_poly.pdbx_seq_one_letter_code
_entity_poly.pdbx_strand_id
1 'polypeptide(L)'
;MHLAWQANGQRAELCPLIGTGPTNCQDVPLAGEQDFVIDELALTYIGFALRVYAPEASGMRTVELHPQCQDLRPWFFSDPPLRCPAQEALTSYAASQHFERGLMIWVEETDEFYVFYHEPDDQGFQVVQRTVGLELKPGASEDNRIGEEPPPGLYEPVSGFGLIWRGEVEWPYPDNVRERLGWATVPESGYDTAYQCSTPAYPRLWNCFLLGPDGEVYHLRPDSTAGVRILWQEW
;
A
#
# COMPACT_ATOMS: atom_id res chain seq x y z
N MET A 1 -13.89 22.15 -3.60
CA MET A 1 -14.71 21.89 -2.40
C MET A 1 -15.15 23.20 -1.80
N HIS A 2 -16.38 23.30 -1.31
CA HIS A 2 -16.88 24.47 -0.60
C HIS A 2 -16.98 24.17 0.91
N LEU A 3 -16.38 24.99 1.75
CA LEU A 3 -16.50 24.92 3.21
C LEU A 3 -17.25 26.14 3.72
N ALA A 4 -18.20 25.92 4.63
CA ALA A 4 -18.88 26.99 5.35
C ALA A 4 -18.83 26.70 6.85
N TRP A 5 -18.65 27.75 7.65
CA TRP A 5 -18.57 27.60 9.11
C TRP A 5 -19.20 28.77 9.84
N GLN A 6 -19.59 28.48 11.09
CA GLN A 6 -20.02 29.46 12.06
C GLN A 6 -19.60 29.00 13.45
N ALA A 7 -19.00 29.92 14.21
CA ALA A 7 -18.44 29.66 15.53
C ALA A 7 -18.69 30.83 16.50
N ASN A 8 -18.68 30.52 17.79
CA ASN A 8 -18.72 31.50 18.87
C ASN A 8 -17.38 31.51 19.60
N GLY A 9 -16.69 32.65 19.61
CA GLY A 9 -15.37 32.80 20.20
C GLY A 9 -14.79 34.20 19.98
N GLN A 10 -13.48 34.35 20.18
CA GLN A 10 -12.74 35.59 19.91
C GLN A 10 -11.88 35.49 18.65
N ARG A 11 -11.32 34.31 18.39
CA ARG A 11 -10.57 34.00 17.17
C ARG A 11 -10.89 32.60 16.68
N ALA A 12 -10.82 32.40 15.38
CA ALA A 12 -10.92 31.10 14.75
C ALA A 12 -9.74 30.88 13.79
N GLU A 13 -9.30 29.64 13.71
CA GLU A 13 -8.30 29.15 12.77
C GLU A 13 -8.92 28.02 11.96
N LEU A 14 -8.74 28.03 10.64
CA LEU A 14 -9.04 26.91 9.77
C LEU A 14 -7.73 26.20 9.44
N CYS A 15 -7.65 24.92 9.75
CA CYS A 15 -6.45 24.12 9.58
C CYS A 15 -6.75 22.90 8.70
N PRO A 16 -6.03 22.69 7.60
CA PRO A 16 -5.93 21.37 7.01
C PRO A 16 -5.59 20.29 8.04
N LEU A 17 -6.20 19.12 7.93
CA LEU A 17 -5.89 17.94 8.75
C LEU A 17 -5.04 16.97 7.95
N ILE A 18 -3.96 16.47 8.53
CA ILE A 18 -3.20 15.31 8.05
C ILE A 18 -3.25 14.20 9.10
N GLY A 19 -2.69 13.03 8.81
CA GLY A 19 -2.70 11.87 9.72
C GLY A 19 -2.09 12.13 11.11
N THR A 20 -1.28 13.19 11.27
CA THR A 20 -0.69 13.60 12.55
C THR A 20 -1.44 14.73 13.26
N GLY A 21 -2.48 15.32 12.65
CA GLY A 21 -3.29 16.39 13.22
C GLY A 21 -3.41 17.65 12.33
N PRO A 22 -3.89 18.77 12.89
CA PRO A 22 -4.00 20.05 12.19
C PRO A 22 -2.62 20.60 11.79
N THR A 23 -2.50 21.04 10.56
CA THR A 23 -1.29 21.66 9.99
C THR A 23 -1.66 22.94 9.25
N ASN A 24 -0.67 23.80 8.96
CA ASN A 24 -0.82 25.01 8.13
C ASN A 24 -2.05 25.86 8.45
N CYS A 25 -2.34 26.05 9.75
CA CYS A 25 -3.50 26.80 10.22
C CYS A 25 -3.47 28.25 9.75
N GLN A 26 -4.62 28.75 9.30
CA GLN A 26 -4.82 30.13 8.89
C GLN A 26 -5.89 30.78 9.75
N ASP A 27 -5.67 32.02 10.17
CA ASP A 27 -6.69 32.81 10.86
C ASP A 27 -7.88 33.08 9.92
N VAL A 28 -9.08 32.80 10.42
CA VAL A 28 -10.33 33.02 9.68
C VAL A 28 -11.34 33.78 10.54
N PRO A 29 -12.31 34.49 9.93
CA PRO A 29 -13.44 35.05 10.65
C PRO A 29 -14.24 33.96 11.39
N LEU A 30 -14.95 34.34 12.45
CA LEU A 30 -15.79 33.42 13.24
C LEU A 30 -16.95 32.82 12.43
N ALA A 31 -17.36 33.46 11.35
CA ALA A 31 -18.30 32.92 10.39
C ALA A 31 -17.83 33.28 8.98
N GLY A 32 -17.91 32.33 8.06
CA GLY A 32 -17.44 32.53 6.70
C GLY A 32 -17.62 31.29 5.85
N GLU A 33 -17.29 31.47 4.58
CA GLU A 33 -17.24 30.41 3.58
C GLU A 33 -15.94 30.55 2.79
N GLN A 34 -15.40 29.44 2.31
CA GLN A 34 -14.19 29.40 1.50
C GLN A 34 -14.24 28.24 0.54
N ASP A 35 -13.95 28.53 -0.72
CA ASP A 35 -13.70 27.52 -1.73
C ASP A 35 -12.24 27.07 -1.67
N PHE A 36 -12.06 25.75 -1.67
CA PHE A 36 -10.78 25.09 -1.72
C PHE A 36 -10.66 24.36 -3.05
N VAL A 37 -9.59 24.69 -3.78
CA VAL A 37 -9.14 23.91 -4.93
C VAL A 37 -8.49 22.63 -4.39
N ILE A 38 -8.92 21.48 -4.91
CA ILE A 38 -8.30 20.19 -4.56
C ILE A 38 -7.12 20.02 -5.50
N ASP A 39 -5.95 20.51 -5.09
CA ASP A 39 -4.67 20.28 -5.75
C ASP A 39 -3.92 19.09 -5.11
N GLU A 40 -2.72 18.74 -5.60
CA GLU A 40 -1.95 17.62 -5.04
C GLU A 40 -1.60 17.80 -3.55
N LEU A 41 -1.46 19.04 -3.09
CA LEU A 41 -1.23 19.32 -1.68
C LEU A 41 -2.49 19.05 -0.86
N ALA A 42 -3.67 19.44 -1.36
CA ALA A 42 -4.95 19.16 -0.73
C ALA A 42 -5.26 17.66 -0.66
N LEU A 43 -4.71 16.84 -1.57
CA LEU A 43 -4.82 15.37 -1.52
C LEU A 43 -4.03 14.73 -0.36
N THR A 44 -3.14 15.48 0.29
CA THR A 44 -2.49 15.04 1.53
C THR A 44 -3.40 15.22 2.74
N TYR A 45 -4.45 16.03 2.62
CA TYR A 45 -5.35 16.35 3.72
C TYR A 45 -6.45 15.31 3.85
N ILE A 46 -6.71 14.89 5.10
CA ILE A 46 -7.81 14.00 5.46
C ILE A 46 -9.09 14.79 5.81
N GLY A 47 -9.02 16.12 5.82
CA GLY A 47 -10.10 16.97 6.26
C GLY A 47 -9.63 18.38 6.63
N PHE A 48 -10.52 19.11 7.28
CA PHE A 48 -10.24 20.42 7.85
C PHE A 48 -10.74 20.47 9.29
N ALA A 49 -9.96 21.13 10.15
CA ALA A 49 -10.34 21.46 11.51
C ALA A 49 -10.57 22.96 11.62
N LEU A 50 -11.77 23.33 12.09
CA LEU A 50 -12.02 24.66 12.62
C LEU A 50 -11.68 24.66 14.11
N ARG A 51 -10.71 25.47 14.50
CA ARG A 51 -10.30 25.68 15.89
C ARG A 51 -10.78 27.05 16.33
N VAL A 52 -11.42 27.13 17.48
CA VAL A 52 -12.03 28.36 18.00
C VAL A 52 -11.53 28.59 19.40
N TYR A 53 -11.12 29.82 19.71
CA TYR A 53 -10.57 30.17 21.00
C TYR A 53 -11.40 31.25 21.67
N ALA A 54 -11.64 31.08 22.96
CA ALA A 54 -12.26 32.02 23.88
C ALA A 54 -11.31 32.22 25.09
N PRO A 55 -11.56 33.19 25.98
CA PRO A 55 -10.65 33.53 27.07
C PRO A 55 -10.25 32.36 27.97
N GLU A 56 -11.16 31.42 28.22
CA GLU A 56 -10.96 30.29 29.13
C GLU A 56 -11.23 28.93 28.48
N ALA A 57 -11.49 28.90 27.17
CA ALA A 57 -11.87 27.67 26.48
C ALA A 57 -11.37 27.64 25.03
N SER A 58 -11.19 26.44 24.50
CA SER A 58 -11.01 26.21 23.07
C SER A 58 -11.92 25.09 22.60
N GLY A 59 -12.39 25.20 21.36
CA GLY A 59 -13.20 24.19 20.71
C GLY A 59 -12.58 23.80 19.38
N MET A 60 -12.81 22.56 18.97
CA MET A 60 -12.43 22.07 17.65
C MET A 60 -13.60 21.31 17.03
N ARG A 61 -13.80 21.52 15.73
CA ARG A 61 -14.69 20.73 14.88
C ARG A 61 -13.96 20.34 13.63
N THR A 62 -14.15 19.11 13.19
CA THR A 62 -13.50 18.55 12.02
C THR A 62 -14.54 18.17 10.98
N VAL A 63 -14.21 18.41 9.71
CA VAL A 63 -14.95 17.89 8.56
C VAL A 63 -13.98 17.03 7.77
N GLU A 64 -14.38 15.81 7.48
CA GLU A 64 -13.59 14.89 6.67
C GLU A 64 -13.67 15.27 5.19
N LEU A 65 -12.51 15.29 4.54
CA LEU A 65 -12.42 15.50 3.11
C LEU A 65 -12.59 14.13 2.44
N HIS A 66 -13.63 14.00 1.63
CA HIS A 66 -13.78 12.91 0.68
C HIS A 66 -13.62 13.49 -0.72
N PRO A 67 -12.39 13.72 -1.20
CA PRO A 67 -12.20 14.17 -2.55
C PRO A 67 -12.70 13.04 -3.45
N GLN A 68 -13.89 13.20 -4.03
CA GLN A 68 -14.28 12.38 -5.15
C GLN A 68 -13.23 12.70 -6.22
N CYS A 69 -12.34 11.74 -6.52
CA CYS A 69 -11.23 11.92 -7.46
C CYS A 69 -11.68 12.11 -8.91
N GLN A 70 -12.98 12.37 -9.09
CA GLN A 70 -13.61 12.86 -10.29
C GLN A 70 -12.77 14.06 -10.77
N ASP A 71 -12.18 13.91 -11.95
CA ASP A 71 -11.36 14.89 -12.67
C ASP A 71 -9.87 15.02 -12.30
N LEU A 72 -9.32 14.17 -11.41
CA LEU A 72 -7.87 14.09 -11.20
C LEU A 72 -7.25 12.97 -12.03
N ARG A 73 -7.50 11.72 -11.62
CA ARG A 73 -7.02 10.50 -12.26
C ARG A 73 -7.81 9.31 -11.73
N PRO A 74 -8.15 8.33 -12.58
CA PRO A 74 -8.90 7.16 -12.16
C PRO A 74 -8.01 6.16 -11.40
N TRP A 75 -8.64 5.36 -10.55
CA TRP A 75 -8.08 4.10 -10.11
C TRP A 75 -8.18 3.07 -11.25
N PHE A 76 -7.25 2.11 -11.32
CA PHE A 76 -7.29 1.05 -12.34
C PHE A 76 -8.42 0.02 -12.12
N PHE A 77 -9.11 0.07 -10.98
CA PHE A 77 -10.16 -0.86 -10.55
C PHE A 77 -11.46 -0.11 -10.18
N SER A 78 -12.57 -0.86 -10.06
CA SER A 78 -13.89 -0.34 -9.65
C SER A 78 -14.00 -0.20 -8.13
N ASP A 79 -14.94 0.60 -7.63
CA ASP A 79 -15.13 0.85 -6.19
C ASP A 79 -13.86 1.39 -5.49
N PRO A 80 -13.37 2.56 -5.94
CA PRO A 80 -12.11 3.10 -5.47
C PRO A 80 -12.14 3.47 -3.98
N PRO A 81 -10.98 3.44 -3.30
CA PRO A 81 -10.86 3.95 -1.94
C PRO A 81 -11.23 5.44 -1.89
N LEU A 82 -11.54 5.93 -0.69
CA LEU A 82 -11.85 7.34 -0.44
C LEU A 82 -10.70 8.29 -0.75
N ARG A 83 -9.45 7.79 -0.74
CA ARG A 83 -8.26 8.57 -1.09
C ARG A 83 -7.98 8.46 -2.59
N CYS A 84 -7.48 9.54 -3.16
CA CYS A 84 -7.14 9.55 -4.57
C CYS A 84 -5.87 8.77 -4.89
N PRO A 85 -5.72 8.29 -6.13
CA PRO A 85 -4.47 7.70 -6.56
C PRO A 85 -3.36 8.73 -6.40
N ALA A 86 -2.15 8.31 -6.07
CA ALA A 86 -0.95 9.13 -5.98
C ALA A 86 -0.38 9.46 -7.36
N GLN A 87 -0.65 8.60 -8.34
CA GLN A 87 -0.19 8.72 -9.71
C GLN A 87 -1.09 7.90 -10.64
N GLU A 88 -0.91 8.07 -11.95
CA GLU A 88 -1.50 7.18 -12.96
C GLU A 88 -1.10 5.73 -12.71
N ALA A 89 -1.90 4.80 -13.22
CA ALA A 89 -1.64 3.39 -13.02
C ALA A 89 -0.32 3.00 -13.66
N LEU A 90 0.56 2.41 -12.86
CA LEU A 90 1.73 1.77 -13.40
C LEU A 90 1.29 0.44 -14.01
N THR A 91 1.17 0.40 -15.32
CA THR A 91 0.94 -0.83 -16.08
C THR A 91 2.28 -1.45 -16.43
N SER A 92 2.46 -2.73 -16.10
CA SER A 92 3.72 -3.43 -16.35
C SER A 92 3.44 -4.91 -16.63
N TYR A 93 4.43 -5.60 -17.18
CA TYR A 93 4.42 -7.05 -17.15
C TYR A 93 4.76 -7.55 -15.75
N ALA A 94 4.20 -8.70 -15.39
CA ALA A 94 4.48 -9.38 -14.14
C ALA A 94 4.61 -10.88 -14.36
N ALA A 95 5.30 -11.53 -13.44
CA ALA A 95 5.27 -12.98 -13.27
C ALA A 95 4.58 -13.31 -11.96
N SER A 96 3.88 -14.44 -11.90
CA SER A 96 3.31 -14.98 -10.67
C SER A 96 3.53 -16.48 -10.58
N GLN A 97 3.51 -16.97 -9.35
CA GLN A 97 3.48 -18.40 -9.09
C GLN A 97 2.69 -18.68 -7.81
N HIS A 98 1.67 -19.54 -7.92
CA HIS A 98 0.89 -20.00 -6.77
C HIS A 98 1.63 -21.12 -6.01
N PHE A 99 1.53 -21.07 -4.69
CA PHE A 99 2.09 -22.03 -3.75
C PHE A 99 0.98 -22.62 -2.87
N GLU A 100 1.29 -23.70 -2.15
CA GLU A 100 0.33 -24.36 -1.27
C GLU A 100 -0.31 -23.41 -0.25
N ARG A 101 0.46 -22.43 0.24
CA ARG A 101 0.05 -21.49 1.30
C ARG A 101 0.34 -20.03 0.96
N GLY A 102 0.37 -19.69 -0.32
CA GLY A 102 0.56 -18.30 -0.72
C GLY A 102 0.80 -18.10 -2.21
N LEU A 103 1.33 -16.94 -2.53
CA LEU A 103 1.57 -16.46 -3.89
C LEU A 103 2.85 -15.64 -3.91
N MET A 104 3.65 -15.82 -4.95
CA MET A 104 4.69 -14.84 -5.29
C MET A 104 4.32 -14.07 -6.55
N ILE A 105 4.62 -12.77 -6.56
CA ILE A 105 4.48 -11.90 -7.72
C ILE A 105 5.80 -11.15 -7.92
N TRP A 106 6.25 -11.05 -9.16
CA TRP A 106 7.31 -10.15 -9.57
C TRP A 106 6.77 -9.13 -10.57
N VAL A 107 7.11 -7.85 -10.38
CA VAL A 107 6.68 -6.75 -11.26
C VAL A 107 7.90 -6.21 -12.00
N GLU A 108 7.85 -6.22 -13.34
CA GLU A 108 9.00 -5.92 -14.21
C GLU A 108 9.49 -4.48 -14.06
N GLU A 109 8.59 -3.49 -14.14
CA GLU A 109 8.99 -2.07 -14.15
C GLU A 109 9.74 -1.67 -12.89
N THR A 110 9.30 -2.17 -11.73
CA THR A 110 9.89 -1.84 -10.43
C THR A 110 10.99 -2.82 -10.01
N ASP A 111 11.14 -3.93 -10.73
CA ASP A 111 11.94 -5.09 -10.34
C ASP A 111 11.65 -5.55 -8.90
N GLU A 112 10.37 -5.62 -8.54
CA GLU A 112 9.92 -5.91 -7.18
C GLU A 112 9.34 -7.30 -7.06
N PHE A 113 9.77 -8.03 -6.04
CA PHE A 113 9.20 -9.31 -5.65
C PHE A 113 8.32 -9.14 -4.43
N TYR A 114 7.13 -9.72 -4.50
CA TYR A 114 6.13 -9.77 -3.45
C TYR A 114 5.91 -11.23 -3.05
N VAL A 115 5.96 -11.51 -1.75
CA VAL A 115 5.69 -12.82 -1.17
C VAL A 115 4.47 -12.71 -0.26
N PHE A 116 3.33 -13.19 -0.74
CA PHE A 116 2.06 -13.20 -0.03
C PHE A 116 1.90 -14.52 0.71
N TYR A 117 1.78 -14.45 2.04
CA TYR A 117 1.45 -15.62 2.86
C TYR A 117 -0.06 -15.63 3.11
N HIS A 118 -0.73 -16.77 2.85
CA HIS A 118 -2.13 -16.99 3.22
C HIS A 118 -2.29 -17.34 4.70
N GLU A 119 -1.25 -17.88 5.30
CA GLU A 119 -1.20 -18.08 6.75
C GLU A 119 -0.87 -16.74 7.43
N PRO A 120 -1.63 -16.37 8.47
CA PRO A 120 -1.26 -15.22 9.27
C PRO A 120 0.04 -15.49 10.03
N ASP A 121 0.76 -14.43 10.38
CA ASP A 121 1.92 -14.51 11.28
C ASP A 121 1.50 -14.89 12.72
N ASP A 122 2.49 -15.00 13.61
CA ASP A 122 2.28 -15.33 15.03
C ASP A 122 1.34 -14.34 15.77
N GLN A 123 1.11 -13.16 15.21
CA GLN A 123 0.22 -12.15 15.76
C GLN A 123 -1.16 -12.12 15.07
N GLY A 124 -1.41 -13.03 14.12
CA GLY A 124 -2.69 -13.16 13.43
C GLY A 124 -2.83 -12.29 12.18
N PHE A 125 -1.76 -11.69 11.66
CA PHE A 125 -1.83 -10.79 10.50
C PHE A 125 -1.43 -11.48 9.19
N GLN A 126 -2.18 -11.21 8.12
CA GLN A 126 -1.80 -11.56 6.75
C GLN A 126 -0.66 -10.64 6.31
N VAL A 127 0.55 -11.19 6.18
CA VAL A 127 1.77 -10.43 5.90
C VAL A 127 2.22 -10.67 4.46
N VAL A 128 2.67 -9.60 3.81
CA VAL A 128 3.39 -9.67 2.54
C VAL A 128 4.82 -9.20 2.79
N GLN A 129 5.79 -9.83 2.15
CA GLN A 129 7.16 -9.34 2.10
C GLN A 129 7.48 -8.80 0.72
N ARG A 130 8.32 -7.76 0.69
CA ARG A 130 8.72 -7.08 -0.54
C ARG A 130 10.23 -6.89 -0.58
N THR A 131 10.84 -7.17 -1.72
CA THR A 131 12.20 -6.73 -2.04
C THR A 131 12.27 -6.13 -3.44
N VAL A 132 13.32 -5.37 -3.71
CA VAL A 132 13.67 -4.87 -5.05
C VAL A 132 14.98 -5.51 -5.46
N GLY A 133 15.00 -6.13 -6.64
CA GLY A 133 16.13 -6.91 -7.12
C GLY A 133 16.46 -8.09 -6.22
N LEU A 134 17.37 -8.94 -6.69
CA LEU A 134 17.86 -10.09 -5.94
C LEU A 134 19.37 -9.99 -5.78
N GLU A 135 19.82 -9.81 -4.54
CA GLU A 135 21.22 -9.95 -4.18
C GLU A 135 21.46 -11.39 -3.72
N LEU A 136 22.34 -12.11 -4.41
CA LEU A 136 22.59 -13.52 -4.12
C LEU A 136 23.49 -13.68 -2.89
N LYS A 137 23.13 -14.62 -2.01
CA LYS A 137 24.01 -15.07 -0.92
C LYS A 137 25.22 -15.84 -1.47
N PRO A 138 26.36 -15.87 -0.76
CA PRO A 138 27.47 -16.73 -1.12
C PRO A 138 27.05 -18.20 -1.24
N GLY A 139 27.27 -18.81 -2.41
CA GLY A 139 26.88 -20.20 -2.70
C GLY A 139 25.46 -20.39 -3.21
N ALA A 140 24.73 -19.31 -3.50
CA ALA A 140 23.46 -19.36 -4.24
C ALA A 140 23.64 -20.00 -5.63
N SER A 141 22.57 -20.62 -6.13
CA SER A 141 22.54 -21.18 -7.48
C SER A 141 22.49 -20.07 -8.53
N GLU A 142 23.53 -19.89 -9.33
CA GLU A 142 23.47 -18.95 -10.46
C GLU A 142 22.52 -19.43 -11.57
N ASP A 143 22.30 -20.75 -11.68
CA ASP A 143 21.43 -21.36 -12.70
C ASP A 143 19.95 -21.44 -12.28
N ASN A 144 19.61 -20.93 -11.09
CA ASN A 144 18.26 -20.89 -10.51
C ASN A 144 17.51 -22.25 -10.46
N ARG A 145 18.23 -23.37 -10.59
CA ARG A 145 17.71 -24.73 -10.60
C ARG A 145 18.69 -25.63 -9.85
N ILE A 146 18.26 -26.22 -8.75
CA ILE A 146 19.10 -27.17 -7.99
C ILE A 146 18.47 -28.57 -7.87
N GLY A 147 17.29 -28.81 -8.45
CA GLY A 147 16.91 -30.16 -8.86
C GLY A 147 16.45 -31.05 -7.70
N GLU A 148 15.63 -30.48 -6.81
CA GLU A 148 14.80 -31.30 -5.94
C GLU A 148 13.57 -31.79 -6.71
N GLU A 149 13.24 -33.08 -6.61
CA GLU A 149 12.03 -33.62 -7.23
C GLU A 149 10.81 -33.19 -6.39
N PRO A 150 9.89 -32.37 -6.94
CA PRO A 150 8.73 -31.94 -6.19
C PRO A 150 7.80 -33.12 -5.92
N PRO A 151 6.97 -33.07 -4.85
CA PRO A 151 5.93 -34.05 -4.63
C PRO A 151 4.98 -34.16 -5.85
N PRO A 152 4.29 -35.31 -6.04
CA PRO A 152 3.38 -35.49 -7.17
C PRO A 152 2.35 -34.37 -7.28
N GLY A 153 2.28 -33.73 -8.46
CA GLY A 153 1.35 -32.64 -8.73
C GLY A 153 1.82 -31.25 -8.27
N LEU A 154 3.03 -31.15 -7.73
CA LEU A 154 3.67 -29.89 -7.33
C LEU A 154 4.88 -29.60 -8.22
N TYR A 155 5.41 -28.39 -8.11
CA TYR A 155 6.48 -27.86 -8.94
C TYR A 155 7.60 -27.27 -8.08
N GLU A 156 8.85 -27.48 -8.50
CA GLU A 156 9.99 -26.72 -7.99
C GLU A 156 9.90 -25.29 -8.56
N PRO A 157 9.82 -24.25 -7.72
CA PRO A 157 9.92 -22.88 -8.21
C PRO A 157 11.31 -22.63 -8.80
N VAL A 158 11.36 -21.94 -9.93
CA VAL A 158 12.59 -21.64 -10.66
C VAL A 158 12.81 -20.14 -10.74
N SER A 159 13.91 -19.71 -11.37
CA SER A 159 14.22 -18.29 -11.56
C SER A 159 14.27 -17.52 -10.23
N GLY A 160 13.87 -16.24 -10.24
CA GLY A 160 13.81 -15.39 -9.05
C GLY A 160 12.92 -15.95 -7.94
N PHE A 161 11.77 -16.57 -8.26
CA PHE A 161 10.92 -17.20 -7.25
C PHE A 161 11.61 -18.40 -6.59
N GLY A 162 12.34 -19.20 -7.37
CA GLY A 162 13.16 -20.29 -6.84
C GLY A 162 14.26 -19.81 -5.89
N LEU A 163 14.95 -18.73 -6.25
CA LEU A 163 15.98 -18.10 -5.41
C LEU A 163 15.42 -17.62 -4.07
N ILE A 164 14.29 -16.91 -4.08
CA ILE A 164 13.61 -16.43 -2.87
C ILE A 164 13.13 -17.62 -2.03
N TRP A 165 12.47 -18.59 -2.67
CA TRP A 165 11.92 -19.75 -2.00
C TRP A 165 13.00 -20.54 -1.27
N ARG A 166 14.15 -20.80 -1.90
CA ARG A 166 15.29 -21.50 -1.25
C ARG A 166 16.05 -20.64 -0.24
N GLY A 167 15.70 -19.37 -0.09
CA GLY A 167 16.41 -18.44 0.80
C GLY A 167 17.81 -18.10 0.33
N GLU A 168 18.06 -18.19 -0.98
CA GLU A 168 19.37 -17.97 -1.64
C GLU A 168 19.68 -16.48 -1.88
N VAL A 169 18.76 -15.59 -1.51
CA VAL A 169 18.92 -14.15 -1.65
C VAL A 169 19.08 -13.47 -0.29
N GLU A 170 19.89 -12.43 -0.24
CA GLU A 170 19.94 -11.50 0.88
C GLU A 170 18.56 -10.85 0.98
N TRP A 171 17.95 -11.00 2.15
CA TRP A 171 16.60 -10.52 2.40
C TRP A 171 16.61 -9.70 3.69
N PRO A 172 15.97 -8.52 3.71
CA PRO A 172 15.97 -7.65 4.89
C PRO A 172 15.29 -8.29 6.12
N TYR A 173 14.50 -9.34 5.92
CA TYR A 173 13.81 -10.05 7.00
C TYR A 173 14.26 -11.52 7.04
N PRO A 174 14.77 -12.03 8.17
CA PRO A 174 15.06 -13.44 8.30
C PRO A 174 13.73 -14.21 8.37
N ASP A 175 13.27 -14.76 7.25
CA ASP A 175 12.05 -15.56 7.17
C ASP A 175 12.29 -16.83 6.36
N ASN A 176 11.63 -17.93 6.75
CA ASN A 176 11.74 -19.21 6.08
C ASN A 176 10.63 -19.33 5.03
N VAL A 177 10.82 -18.61 3.91
CA VAL A 177 9.84 -18.51 2.82
C VAL A 177 9.33 -19.89 2.37
N ARG A 178 10.24 -20.85 2.22
CA ARG A 178 9.93 -22.23 1.82
C ARG A 178 8.99 -22.92 2.79
N GLU A 179 9.28 -22.89 4.08
CA GLU A 179 8.44 -23.55 5.09
C GLU A 179 7.05 -22.92 5.16
N ARG A 180 6.97 -21.60 5.02
CA ARG A 180 5.70 -20.87 5.08
C ARG A 180 4.83 -21.07 3.84
N LEU A 181 5.41 -20.97 2.64
CA LEU A 181 4.65 -21.13 1.39
C LEU A 181 4.38 -22.58 1.00
N GLY A 182 5.30 -23.50 1.28
CA GLY A 182 5.27 -24.84 0.70
C GLY A 182 5.70 -24.87 -0.76
N TRP A 183 5.38 -25.94 -1.48
CA TRP A 183 5.76 -26.07 -2.90
C TRP A 183 4.86 -25.25 -3.83
N ALA A 184 5.32 -24.99 -5.05
CA ALA A 184 4.48 -24.38 -6.06
C ALA A 184 3.42 -25.38 -6.53
N THR A 185 2.19 -24.92 -6.68
CA THR A 185 1.05 -25.74 -7.13
C THR A 185 0.86 -25.67 -8.65
N VAL A 186 1.46 -24.68 -9.28
CA VAL A 186 1.48 -24.46 -10.73
C VAL A 186 2.84 -23.93 -11.19
N PRO A 187 3.19 -24.09 -12.48
CA PRO A 187 4.35 -23.39 -13.05
C PRO A 187 4.20 -21.87 -12.96
N GLU A 188 5.33 -21.18 -12.94
CA GLU A 188 5.38 -19.73 -13.10
C GLU A 188 4.69 -19.29 -14.41
N SER A 189 3.87 -18.24 -14.33
CA SER A 189 3.16 -17.67 -15.46
C SER A 189 3.27 -16.16 -15.47
N GLY A 190 3.39 -15.57 -16.66
CA GLY A 190 3.36 -14.12 -16.80
C GLY A 190 1.99 -13.58 -17.17
N TYR A 191 1.76 -12.32 -16.80
CA TYR A 191 0.50 -11.61 -16.98
C TYR A 191 0.73 -10.09 -16.97
N ASP A 192 -0.25 -9.33 -17.43
CA ASP A 192 -0.22 -7.87 -17.31
C ASP A 192 -0.78 -7.44 -15.95
N THR A 193 -0.04 -6.58 -15.24
CA THR A 193 -0.45 -6.05 -13.94
C THR A 193 -0.65 -4.53 -13.98
N ALA A 194 -1.26 -4.02 -12.91
CA ALA A 194 -1.38 -2.60 -12.63
C ALA A 194 -1.07 -2.34 -11.15
N TYR A 195 -0.34 -1.26 -10.87
CA TYR A 195 0.01 -0.84 -9.52
C TYR A 195 -0.30 0.64 -9.29
N GLN A 196 -0.97 0.97 -8.19
CA GLN A 196 -1.24 2.35 -7.75
C GLN A 196 -1.24 2.47 -6.24
N CYS A 197 -0.82 3.63 -5.74
CA CYS A 197 -0.87 3.98 -4.31
C CYS A 197 -1.86 5.10 -4.05
N SER A 198 -2.39 5.21 -2.82
CA SER A 198 -3.22 6.34 -2.39
C SER A 198 -2.37 7.54 -1.97
N THR A 199 -2.90 8.76 -2.10
CA THR A 199 -2.29 9.96 -1.53
C THR A 199 -2.53 10.09 -0.01
N PRO A 200 -1.56 10.60 0.77
CA PRO A 200 -0.16 10.74 0.41
C PRO A 200 0.57 9.39 0.50
N ALA A 201 1.33 9.03 -0.53
CA ALA A 201 2.20 7.87 -0.51
C ALA A 201 3.57 8.26 0.06
N TYR A 202 3.85 7.88 1.30
CA TYR A 202 5.18 7.98 1.92
C TYR A 202 5.41 6.70 2.73
N PRO A 203 6.66 6.30 3.06
CA PRO A 203 6.93 4.96 3.60
C PRO A 203 6.15 4.59 4.88
N ARG A 204 5.54 5.57 5.57
CA ARG A 204 4.71 5.40 6.78
C ARG A 204 3.19 5.34 6.54
N LEU A 205 2.74 5.64 5.32
CA LEU A 205 1.33 5.67 4.88
C LEU A 205 1.13 4.88 3.58
N TRP A 206 2.04 3.94 3.29
CA TRP A 206 2.03 3.11 2.09
C TRP A 206 0.69 2.38 1.97
N ASN A 207 -0.14 2.75 1.00
CA ASN A 207 -1.49 2.20 0.86
C ASN A 207 -1.70 1.98 -0.62
N CYS A 208 -1.34 0.80 -1.10
CA CYS A 208 -1.20 0.52 -2.52
C CYS A 208 -1.99 -0.69 -2.93
N PHE A 209 -2.25 -0.77 -4.22
CA PHE A 209 -3.14 -1.71 -4.86
C PHE A 209 -2.36 -2.33 -6.00
N LEU A 210 -2.32 -3.65 -6.04
CA LEU A 210 -1.65 -4.44 -7.06
C LEU A 210 -2.68 -5.37 -7.70
N LEU A 211 -2.81 -5.32 -9.02
CA LEU A 211 -3.63 -6.27 -9.78
C LEU A 211 -2.94 -7.63 -9.80
N GLY A 212 -3.61 -8.65 -9.29
CA GLY A 212 -3.15 -10.03 -9.27
C GLY A 212 -3.42 -10.79 -10.58
N PRO A 213 -2.86 -12.00 -10.70
CA PRO A 213 -2.94 -12.81 -11.92
C PRO A 213 -4.35 -13.28 -12.28
N ASP A 214 -5.27 -13.40 -11.32
CA ASP A 214 -6.65 -13.84 -11.53
C ASP A 214 -7.64 -12.66 -11.62
N GLY A 215 -7.13 -11.42 -11.64
CA GLY A 215 -7.90 -10.18 -11.74
C GLY A 215 -8.34 -9.58 -10.38
N GLU A 216 -7.95 -10.23 -9.28
CA GLU A 216 -8.09 -9.75 -7.92
C GLU A 216 -7.22 -8.51 -7.67
N VAL A 217 -7.62 -7.66 -6.72
CA VAL A 217 -6.83 -6.48 -6.36
C VAL A 217 -6.31 -6.65 -4.94
N TYR A 218 -4.99 -6.71 -4.79
CA TYR A 218 -4.33 -6.80 -3.50
C TYR A 218 -4.13 -5.43 -2.88
N HIS A 219 -4.72 -5.19 -1.71
CA HIS A 219 -4.50 -3.99 -0.91
C HIS A 219 -3.32 -4.19 0.05
N LEU A 220 -2.22 -3.48 -0.22
CA LEU A 220 -0.99 -3.47 0.55
C LEU A 220 -0.95 -2.26 1.49
N ARG A 221 -0.73 -2.50 2.80
CA ARG A 221 -0.69 -1.42 3.80
C ARG A 221 0.23 -1.74 4.98
N PRO A 222 0.81 -0.76 5.68
CA PRO A 222 1.57 -1.05 6.89
C PRO A 222 0.64 -1.52 8.01
N ASP A 223 1.19 -2.35 8.91
CA ASP A 223 0.49 -2.81 10.12
C ASP A 223 0.18 -1.69 11.12
N SER A 224 0.94 -0.60 11.05
CA SER A 224 0.92 0.52 11.97
C SER A 224 1.55 1.75 11.32
N THR A 225 1.45 2.91 11.96
CA THR A 225 2.15 4.13 11.50
C THR A 225 3.68 4.01 11.55
N ALA A 226 4.21 3.04 12.31
CA ALA A 226 5.63 2.74 12.36
C ALA A 226 6.11 1.88 11.17
N GLY A 227 5.20 1.21 10.45
CA GLY A 227 5.48 0.51 9.21
C GLY A 227 6.45 -0.65 9.34
N VAL A 228 6.32 -1.46 10.40
CA VAL A 228 7.25 -2.57 10.67
C VAL A 228 6.96 -3.76 9.76
N ARG A 229 5.68 -4.00 9.46
CA ARG A 229 5.22 -5.06 8.56
C ARG A 229 4.31 -4.48 7.50
N ILE A 230 4.24 -5.19 6.38
CA ILE A 230 3.30 -4.92 5.30
C ILE A 230 2.23 -5.99 5.38
N LEU A 231 1.00 -5.55 5.51
CA LEU A 231 -0.18 -6.39 5.52
C LEU A 231 -0.82 -6.39 4.14
N TRP A 232 -1.51 -7.47 3.82
CA TRP A 232 -2.29 -7.57 2.60
C TRP A 232 -3.70 -8.11 2.86
N GLN A 233 -4.61 -7.78 1.95
CA GLN A 233 -5.95 -8.34 1.84
C GLN A 233 -6.43 -8.16 0.39
N GLU A 234 -7.39 -8.95 -0.06
CA GLU A 234 -8.14 -8.65 -1.28
C GLU A 234 -9.01 -7.40 -1.05
N TRP A 235 -9.10 -6.53 -2.05
CA TRP A 235 -9.86 -5.27 -2.02
C TRP A 235 -11.31 -5.47 -2.46
#